data_AF-A0A3B3BD29-F1
#
_entry.id   AF-A0A3B3BD29-F1
#
_cell.length_a   1.000
_cell.length_b   1.000
_cell.length_c   1.000
_cell.angle_alpha   90.00
_cell.angle_beta   90.00
_cell.angle_gamma   90.00
#
_symmetry.space_group_name_H-M   'P 1'
#
loop_
_entity.id
_entity.type
_entity.pdbx_description
1 polymer ?
#
loop_
_entity_poly.entity_id
_entity_poly.type
_entity_poly.pdbx_seq_one_letter_code
_entity_poly.pdbx_strand_id
1 'polypeptide(L)'
;MATMQEKTGEENGDEVKMLEGHIEDLRAEIASLQRQKEELNRDSMLHFEGAMLDALLIVGGQTQNRDEETVMFKLKEEVEELEKDLHLQTEMNGISVDDCKIKTLFSSGREWTHQVCVSLQCSQMVLQVDFQITETKVGRGSEKKIVGLNVVLDSDELQNFSGFLSRVEESLDLPLLFRTLRNFSDRCDERSRTFQHFQETFPSVASLPGGCRSEVMVLRRPELPGCVLFIHWAVEISTEGTVVPKINLLTKLPEQALERFPSQPVGGAAEAFQSLLRMLGAEGAVESVLRALVSPVGGRSI
;
A
#
# COMPACT_ATOMS: atom_id res chain seq x y z
N MET A 1 -67.34 39.89 27.08
CA MET A 1 -66.76 39.74 25.73
C MET A 1 -65.52 40.61 25.49
N ALA A 2 -65.34 41.77 26.15
CA ALA A 2 -64.14 42.61 25.98
C ALA A 2 -62.85 42.03 26.59
N THR A 3 -62.93 41.27 27.68
CA THR A 3 -61.76 40.71 28.40
C THR A 3 -61.12 39.48 27.74
N MET A 4 -61.74 38.89 26.71
CA MET A 4 -61.14 37.76 25.96
C MET A 4 -60.38 38.19 24.71
N GLN A 5 -60.64 39.39 24.17
CA GLN A 5 -59.94 39.93 22.99
C GLN A 5 -58.60 40.60 23.34
N GLU A 6 -58.47 41.17 24.54
CA GLU A 6 -57.24 41.82 25.01
C GLU A 6 -56.15 40.79 25.36
N LYS A 7 -56.54 39.66 25.97
CA LYS A 7 -55.63 38.58 26.37
C LYS A 7 -55.02 37.83 25.18
N THR A 8 -55.78 37.67 24.10
CA THR A 8 -55.30 37.10 22.83
C THR A 8 -54.38 38.05 22.03
N GLY A 9 -54.42 39.35 22.32
CA GLY A 9 -53.53 40.33 21.67
C GLY A 9 -52.15 40.41 22.31
N GLU A 10 -52.06 40.27 23.64
CA GLU A 10 -50.80 40.19 24.37
C GLU A 10 -50.09 38.84 24.17
N GLU A 11 -50.81 37.70 24.19
CA GLU A 11 -50.25 36.38 23.90
C GLU A 11 -49.66 36.29 22.47
N ASN A 12 -50.33 36.91 21.48
CA ASN A 12 -49.80 37.02 20.11
C ASN A 12 -48.55 37.93 20.04
N GLY A 13 -48.47 38.98 20.87
CA GLY A 13 -47.34 39.90 20.87
C GLY A 13 -46.06 39.29 21.43
N ASP A 14 -46.19 38.45 22.46
CA ASP A 14 -45.07 37.70 23.04
C ASP A 14 -44.64 36.51 22.17
N GLU A 15 -45.59 35.84 21.49
CA GLU A 15 -45.27 34.86 20.45
C GLU A 15 -44.50 35.48 19.27
N VAL A 16 -44.91 36.66 18.81
CA VAL A 16 -44.21 37.38 17.73
C VAL A 16 -42.78 37.75 18.13
N LYS A 17 -42.56 38.24 19.36
CA LYS A 17 -41.21 38.53 19.86
C LYS A 17 -40.34 37.30 20.00
N MET A 18 -40.91 36.18 20.46
CA MET A 18 -40.18 34.90 20.50
C MET A 18 -39.79 34.42 19.10
N LEU A 19 -40.70 34.55 18.13
CA LEU A 19 -40.44 34.20 16.74
C LEU A 19 -39.39 35.12 16.10
N GLU A 20 -39.42 36.42 16.39
CA GLU A 20 -38.40 37.38 15.94
C GLU A 20 -37.01 37.03 16.47
N GLY A 21 -36.90 36.71 17.76
CA GLY A 21 -35.64 36.24 18.36
C GLY A 21 -35.13 34.95 17.71
N HIS A 22 -36.02 33.99 17.47
CA HIS A 22 -35.65 32.72 16.80
C HIS A 22 -35.20 32.93 15.35
N ILE A 23 -35.80 33.90 14.65
CA ILE A 23 -35.36 34.29 13.29
C ILE A 23 -33.96 34.92 13.34
N GLU A 24 -33.65 35.72 14.36
CA GLU A 24 -32.33 36.31 14.54
C GLU A 24 -31.25 35.26 14.85
N ASP A 25 -31.55 34.31 15.73
CA ASP A 25 -30.65 33.19 16.04
C ASP A 25 -30.40 32.32 14.80
N LEU A 26 -31.45 31.96 14.05
CA LEU A 26 -31.33 31.19 12.81
C LEU A 26 -30.54 31.97 11.74
N ARG A 27 -30.72 33.29 11.64
CA ARG A 27 -29.92 34.13 10.72
C ARG A 27 -28.44 34.14 11.11
N ALA A 28 -28.13 34.21 12.40
CA ALA A 28 -26.76 34.14 12.89
C ALA A 28 -26.13 32.76 12.63
N GLU A 29 -26.89 31.69 12.84
CA GLU A 29 -26.45 30.32 12.54
C GLU A 29 -26.20 30.12 11.04
N ILE A 30 -27.12 30.58 10.17
CA ILE A 30 -26.96 30.54 8.72
C ILE A 30 -25.69 31.31 8.30
N ALA A 31 -25.47 32.51 8.86
CA ALA A 31 -24.27 33.30 8.56
C ALA A 31 -22.97 32.60 9.02
N SER A 32 -23.01 31.91 10.16
CA SER A 32 -21.88 31.10 10.65
C SER A 32 -21.61 29.91 9.73
N LEU A 33 -22.64 29.15 9.38
CA LEU A 33 -22.55 28.00 8.49
C LEU A 33 -22.13 28.38 7.07
N GLN A 34 -22.58 29.54 6.56
CA GLN A 34 -22.14 30.08 5.28
C GLN A 34 -20.65 30.42 5.31
N ARG A 35 -20.17 31.10 6.37
CA ARG A 35 -18.74 31.40 6.53
C ARG A 35 -17.90 30.12 6.63
N GLN A 36 -18.37 29.13 7.37
CA GLN A 36 -17.71 27.83 7.53
C GLN A 36 -17.67 27.05 6.21
N LYS A 37 -18.78 27.08 5.44
CA LYS A 37 -18.85 26.50 4.09
C LYS A 37 -17.89 27.20 3.14
N GLU A 38 -17.83 28.53 3.13
CA GLU A 38 -16.93 29.30 2.27
C GLU A 38 -15.46 29.02 2.55
N GLU A 39 -15.09 28.84 3.83
CA GLU A 39 -13.74 28.49 4.25
C GLU A 39 -13.37 27.08 3.82
N LEU A 40 -14.27 26.11 4.03
CA LEU A 40 -14.11 24.73 3.58
C LEU A 40 -14.00 24.62 2.04
N ASN A 41 -14.80 25.44 1.32
CA ASN A 41 -14.79 25.45 -0.14
C ASN A 41 -13.51 26.10 -0.68
N ARG A 42 -13.01 27.15 -0.01
CA ARG A 42 -11.71 27.78 -0.36
C ARG A 42 -10.56 26.80 -0.16
N ASP A 43 -10.55 26.07 0.95
CA ASP A 43 -9.53 25.06 1.23
C ASP A 43 -9.60 23.90 0.23
N SER A 44 -10.82 23.45 -0.14
CA SER A 44 -11.00 22.40 -1.14
C SER A 44 -10.54 22.82 -2.54
N MET A 45 -10.80 24.08 -2.95
CA MET A 45 -10.44 24.60 -4.27
C MET A 45 -8.94 24.77 -4.49
N LEU A 46 -8.11 24.84 -3.44
CA LEU A 46 -6.66 25.04 -3.58
C LEU A 46 -5.93 23.80 -4.12
N HIS A 47 -6.59 22.64 -4.13
CA HIS A 47 -5.99 21.36 -4.53
C HIS A 47 -6.35 20.91 -5.93
N PHE A 48 -7.37 21.51 -6.53
CA PHE A 48 -7.90 21.08 -7.82
C PHE A 48 -7.59 22.11 -8.89
N GLU A 49 -7.21 21.63 -10.06
CA GLU A 49 -7.02 22.41 -11.27
C GLU A 49 -8.01 21.91 -12.35
N GLY A 50 -7.96 22.49 -13.55
CA GLY A 50 -8.71 21.95 -14.70
C GLY A 50 -10.24 22.01 -14.56
N ALA A 51 -10.92 20.99 -15.11
CA ALA A 51 -12.38 20.94 -15.13
C ALA A 51 -12.97 20.68 -13.74
N MET A 52 -12.19 20.06 -12.83
CA MET A 52 -12.60 19.84 -11.44
C MET A 52 -12.71 21.16 -10.65
N LEU A 53 -11.75 22.07 -10.82
CA LEU A 53 -11.84 23.42 -10.24
C LEU A 53 -13.03 24.20 -10.82
N ASP A 54 -13.23 24.10 -12.13
CA ASP A 54 -14.35 24.76 -12.81
C ASP A 54 -15.71 24.24 -12.31
N ALA A 55 -15.84 22.92 -12.06
CA ALA A 55 -17.05 22.33 -11.51
C ALA A 55 -17.31 22.77 -10.05
N LEU A 56 -16.26 22.84 -9.22
CA LEU A 56 -16.36 23.33 -7.84
C LEU A 56 -16.77 24.80 -7.77
N LEU A 57 -16.30 25.63 -8.69
CA LEU A 57 -16.70 27.04 -8.83
C LEU A 57 -18.20 27.19 -9.14
N ILE A 58 -18.74 26.32 -9.99
CA ILE A 58 -20.18 26.28 -10.34
C ILE A 58 -21.01 25.84 -9.13
N VAL A 59 -20.66 24.71 -8.51
CA VAL A 59 -21.37 24.18 -7.33
C VAL A 59 -21.29 25.14 -6.14
N GLY A 60 -20.18 25.88 -6.03
CA GLY A 60 -19.98 26.94 -5.04
C GLY A 60 -20.80 28.20 -5.28
N GLY A 61 -21.55 28.30 -6.38
CA GLY A 61 -22.33 29.49 -6.75
C GLY A 61 -21.47 30.70 -7.14
N GLN A 62 -20.18 30.51 -7.37
CA GLN A 62 -19.22 31.58 -7.67
C GLN A 62 -19.21 31.98 -9.15
N THR A 63 -19.84 31.18 -10.03
CA THR A 63 -19.99 31.47 -11.45
C THR A 63 -21.39 31.13 -11.94
N GLN A 64 -22.14 32.15 -12.42
CA GLN A 64 -23.50 32.03 -12.98
C GLN A 64 -23.55 31.84 -14.51
N ASN A 65 -22.41 31.91 -15.21
CA ASN A 65 -22.34 32.05 -16.68
C ASN A 65 -21.56 30.94 -17.41
N ARG A 66 -21.18 29.85 -16.72
CA ARG A 66 -20.53 28.71 -17.37
C ARG A 66 -21.59 27.68 -17.73
N ASP A 67 -21.55 27.19 -18.96
CA ASP A 67 -22.43 26.11 -19.42
C ASP A 67 -22.15 24.84 -18.60
N GLU A 68 -23.06 24.53 -17.68
CA GLU A 68 -22.95 23.41 -16.74
C GLU A 68 -22.77 22.09 -17.48
N GLU A 69 -23.45 21.91 -18.61
CA GLU A 69 -23.37 20.69 -19.41
C GLU A 69 -21.98 20.49 -20.00
N THR A 70 -21.37 21.56 -20.53
CA THR A 70 -19.99 21.54 -21.03
C THR A 70 -18.98 21.26 -19.92
N VAL A 71 -19.14 21.83 -18.72
CA VAL A 71 -18.22 21.58 -17.60
C VAL A 71 -18.35 20.15 -17.09
N MET A 72 -19.56 19.62 -16.99
CA MET A 72 -19.80 18.23 -16.61
C MET A 72 -19.22 17.25 -17.63
N PHE A 73 -19.33 17.52 -18.93
CA PHE A 73 -18.72 16.70 -19.96
C PHE A 73 -17.20 16.65 -19.83
N LYS A 74 -16.55 17.82 -19.68
CA LYS A 74 -15.10 17.91 -19.48
C LYS A 74 -14.63 17.23 -18.21
N LEU A 75 -15.38 17.38 -17.11
CA LEU A 75 -15.07 16.72 -15.85
C LEU A 75 -15.12 15.20 -16.00
N LYS A 76 -16.14 14.69 -16.70
CA LYS A 76 -16.27 13.26 -16.97
C LYS A 76 -15.09 12.74 -17.80
N GLU A 77 -14.71 13.46 -18.86
CA GLU A 77 -13.55 13.11 -19.68
C GLU A 77 -12.26 13.10 -18.84
N GLU A 78 -12.03 14.12 -18.01
CA GLU A 78 -10.87 14.21 -17.12
C GLU A 78 -10.82 13.06 -16.11
N VAL A 79 -11.97 12.68 -15.52
CA VAL A 79 -12.05 11.53 -14.61
C VAL A 79 -11.76 10.21 -15.34
N GLU A 80 -12.32 9.99 -16.53
CA GLU A 80 -12.07 8.78 -17.32
C GLU A 80 -10.59 8.67 -17.75
N GLU A 81 -9.91 9.79 -18.00
CA GLU A 81 -8.47 9.82 -18.26
C GLU A 81 -7.66 9.51 -16.99
N LEU A 82 -7.99 10.15 -15.86
CA LEU A 82 -7.33 9.90 -14.58
C LEU A 82 -7.49 8.45 -14.10
N GLU A 83 -8.65 7.82 -14.34
CA GLU A 83 -8.88 6.41 -14.04
C GLU A 83 -7.99 5.49 -14.89
N LYS A 84 -7.83 5.78 -16.19
CA LYS A 84 -6.93 5.03 -17.07
C LYS A 84 -5.47 5.19 -16.64
N ASP A 85 -5.07 6.41 -16.30
CA ASP A 85 -3.72 6.70 -15.83
C ASP A 85 -3.43 6.00 -14.49
N LEU A 86 -4.39 6.01 -13.55
CA LEU A 86 -4.27 5.30 -12.28
C LEU A 86 -4.15 3.78 -12.49
N HIS A 87 -4.94 3.23 -13.41
CA HIS A 87 -4.85 1.81 -13.78
C HIS A 87 -3.47 1.47 -14.35
N LEU A 88 -2.98 2.26 -15.30
CA LEU A 88 -1.65 2.07 -15.90
C LEU A 88 -0.54 2.18 -14.86
N GLN A 89 -0.62 3.15 -13.94
CA GLN A 89 0.34 3.29 -12.85
C GLN A 89 0.31 2.10 -11.89
N THR A 90 -0.87 1.56 -11.61
CA THR A 90 -1.05 0.36 -10.77
C THR A 90 -0.40 -0.85 -11.44
N GLU A 91 -0.65 -1.07 -12.74
CA GLU A 91 -0.04 -2.17 -13.50
C GLU A 91 1.49 -2.05 -13.55
N MET A 92 2.01 -0.85 -13.77
CA MET A 92 3.45 -0.62 -13.92
C MET A 92 4.21 -0.74 -12.59
N ASN A 93 3.60 -0.34 -11.47
CA ASN A 93 4.26 -0.27 -10.17
C ASN A 93 3.93 -1.44 -9.24
N GLY A 94 2.87 -2.21 -9.51
CA GLY A 94 2.42 -3.31 -8.64
C GLY A 94 1.85 -2.84 -7.29
N ILE A 95 1.48 -1.56 -7.19
CA ILE A 95 0.93 -0.95 -5.97
C ILE A 95 -0.43 -0.36 -6.33
N SER A 96 -1.48 -0.84 -5.68
CA SER A 96 -2.83 -0.27 -5.77
C SER A 96 -3.12 0.65 -4.59
N VAL A 97 -3.87 1.71 -4.87
CA VAL A 97 -4.37 2.64 -3.85
C VAL A 97 -5.81 2.29 -3.55
N ASP A 98 -6.11 1.93 -2.31
CA ASP A 98 -7.46 1.52 -1.89
C ASP A 98 -8.27 2.71 -1.36
N ASP A 99 -7.61 3.61 -0.64
CA ASP A 99 -8.23 4.79 -0.04
C ASP A 99 -7.20 5.90 0.12
N CYS A 100 -7.65 7.15 -0.04
CA CYS A 100 -6.83 8.33 0.15
C CYS A 100 -7.63 9.41 0.88
N LYS A 101 -7.16 9.78 2.06
CA LYS A 101 -7.76 10.80 2.91
C LYS A 101 -6.81 11.96 3.05
N ILE A 102 -7.27 13.16 2.70
CA ILE A 102 -6.52 14.39 2.85
C ILE A 102 -7.25 15.27 3.87
N LYS A 103 -6.53 15.73 4.88
CA LYS A 103 -7.03 16.61 5.93
C LYS A 103 -6.15 17.84 6.06
N THR A 104 -6.72 19.02 5.90
CA THR A 104 -6.04 20.29 6.19
C THR A 104 -5.92 20.46 7.69
N LEU A 105 -4.68 20.48 8.21
CA LEU A 105 -4.38 20.68 9.64
C LEU A 105 -4.24 22.15 9.98
N PHE A 106 -3.65 22.92 9.07
CA PHE A 106 -3.39 24.33 9.25
C PHE A 106 -3.50 25.05 7.90
N SER A 107 -4.21 26.16 7.87
CA SER A 107 -4.25 27.06 6.73
C SER A 107 -3.94 28.48 7.19
N SER A 108 -2.95 29.09 6.56
CA SER A 108 -2.66 30.51 6.65
C SER A 108 -2.56 31.08 5.25
N GLY A 109 -2.69 32.40 5.09
CA GLY A 109 -2.71 33.01 3.76
C GLY A 109 -1.48 32.76 2.86
N ARG A 110 -0.38 32.19 3.39
CA ARG A 110 0.82 31.83 2.61
C ARG A 110 1.35 30.42 2.84
N GLU A 111 0.83 29.70 3.83
CA GLU A 111 1.34 28.39 4.23
C GLU A 111 0.19 27.49 4.66
N TRP A 112 0.17 26.28 4.12
CA TRP A 112 -0.80 25.24 4.42
C TRP A 112 -0.10 23.98 4.87
N THR A 113 -0.71 23.23 5.79
CA THR A 113 -0.24 21.92 6.22
C THR A 113 -1.35 20.90 6.03
N HIS A 114 -1.08 19.86 5.25
CA HIS A 114 -1.99 18.76 4.98
C HIS A 114 -1.47 17.49 5.61
N GLN A 115 -2.36 16.73 6.23
CA GLN A 115 -2.14 15.33 6.57
C GLN A 115 -2.77 14.47 5.48
N VAL A 116 -1.97 13.60 4.89
CA VAL A 116 -2.38 12.66 3.85
C VAL A 116 -2.23 11.26 4.42
N CYS A 117 -3.31 10.50 4.39
CA CYS A 117 -3.36 9.10 4.78
C CYS A 117 -3.74 8.29 3.54
N VAL A 118 -2.86 7.38 3.12
CA VAL A 118 -3.08 6.53 1.94
C VAL A 118 -3.03 5.07 2.36
N SER A 119 -4.10 4.35 2.04
CA SER A 119 -4.15 2.89 2.17
C SER A 119 -3.71 2.27 0.85
N LEU A 120 -2.75 1.36 0.94
CA LEU A 120 -2.05 0.78 -0.19
C LEU A 120 -2.05 -0.75 -0.08
N GLN A 121 -2.18 -1.40 -1.23
CA GLN A 121 -2.01 -2.84 -1.36
C GLN A 121 -0.87 -3.14 -2.34
N CYS A 122 0.05 -4.01 -1.93
CA CYS A 122 1.24 -4.40 -2.67
C CYS A 122 1.45 -5.92 -2.52
N SER A 123 1.26 -6.70 -3.59
CA SER A 123 1.10 -8.16 -3.53
C SER A 123 0.08 -8.62 -2.46
N GLN A 124 0.58 -9.11 -1.31
CA GLN A 124 -0.21 -9.58 -0.16
C GLN A 124 -0.10 -8.68 1.05
N MET A 125 0.64 -7.58 0.92
CA MET A 125 0.86 -6.63 1.99
C MET A 125 -0.17 -5.51 1.87
N VAL A 126 -0.84 -5.23 2.97
CA VAL A 126 -1.65 -4.03 3.15
C VAL A 126 -0.87 -3.09 4.07
N LEU A 127 -0.76 -1.84 3.64
CA LEU A 127 0.00 -0.83 4.37
C LEU A 127 -0.70 0.51 4.30
N GLN A 128 -0.56 1.29 5.37
CA GLN A 128 -1.08 2.63 5.48
C GLN A 128 0.09 3.60 5.63
N VAL A 129 0.14 4.61 4.75
CA VAL A 129 1.17 5.65 4.78
C VAL A 129 0.52 6.95 5.18
N ASP A 130 0.91 7.46 6.34
CA ASP A 130 0.48 8.72 6.91
C ASP A 130 1.62 9.74 6.81
N PHE A 131 1.44 10.81 6.05
CA PHE A 131 2.47 11.83 5.89
C PHE A 131 1.89 13.24 5.92
N GLN A 132 2.71 14.18 6.37
CA GLN A 132 2.36 15.59 6.46
C GLN A 132 3.15 16.37 5.41
N ILE A 133 2.42 17.17 4.63
CA ILE A 133 2.98 18.05 3.60
C ILE A 133 2.68 19.49 3.98
N THR A 134 3.72 20.30 4.11
CA THR A 134 3.61 21.76 4.17
C THR A 134 3.76 22.35 2.77
N GLU A 135 2.83 23.20 2.37
CA GLU A 135 2.86 23.93 1.12
C GLU A 135 2.99 25.43 1.41
N THR A 136 4.07 26.04 0.93
CA THR A 136 4.34 27.47 1.09
C THR A 136 4.29 28.19 -0.25
N LYS A 137 3.61 29.33 -0.31
CA LYS A 137 3.52 30.12 -1.54
C LYS A 137 4.77 30.97 -1.72
N VAL A 138 5.58 30.66 -2.74
CA VAL A 138 6.82 31.37 -3.07
C VAL A 138 6.68 32.01 -4.45
N GLY A 139 6.39 33.31 -4.48
CA GLY A 139 6.24 34.07 -5.72
C GLY A 139 5.04 33.62 -6.56
N ARG A 140 5.31 33.05 -7.75
CA ARG A 140 4.29 32.52 -8.67
C ARG A 140 4.01 31.01 -8.50
N GLY A 141 4.80 30.30 -7.70
CA GLY A 141 4.64 28.87 -7.45
C GLY A 141 4.39 28.55 -5.98
N SER A 142 4.23 27.26 -5.71
CA SER A 142 4.23 26.72 -4.35
C SER A 142 5.40 25.76 -4.16
N GLU A 143 6.03 25.82 -2.97
CA GLU A 143 7.03 24.86 -2.53
C GLU A 143 6.35 23.89 -1.57
N LYS A 144 6.42 22.59 -1.88
CA LYS A 144 5.88 21.50 -1.05
C LYS A 144 7.02 20.78 -0.35
N LYS A 145 6.90 20.57 0.96
CA LYS A 145 7.87 19.83 1.78
C LYS A 145 7.14 18.81 2.63
N ILE A 146 7.70 17.61 2.71
CA ILE A 146 7.24 16.60 3.67
C ILE A 146 7.85 16.99 5.02
N VAL A 147 7.02 17.06 6.06
CA VAL A 147 7.44 17.44 7.43
C VAL A 147 7.21 16.33 8.45
N GLY A 148 6.48 15.28 8.07
CA GLY A 148 6.26 14.09 8.89
C GLY A 148 5.88 12.92 8.01
N LEU A 149 6.32 11.72 8.38
CA LEU A 149 6.02 10.47 7.72
C LEU A 149 5.91 9.38 8.78
N ASN A 150 4.88 8.58 8.69
CA ASN A 150 4.59 7.44 9.52
C ASN A 150 4.01 6.33 8.64
N VAL A 151 4.53 5.12 8.77
CA VAL A 151 4.14 3.98 7.95
C VAL A 151 3.68 2.86 8.85
N VAL A 152 2.42 2.45 8.69
CA VAL A 152 1.83 1.33 9.42
C VAL A 152 1.71 0.16 8.45
N LEU A 153 2.25 -0.99 8.84
CA LEU A 153 2.23 -2.22 8.07
C LEU A 153 1.46 -3.28 8.84
N ASP A 154 0.38 -3.80 8.24
CA ASP A 154 -0.47 -4.85 8.82
C ASP A 154 -0.02 -6.21 8.28
N SER A 155 1.20 -6.62 8.64
CA SER A 155 1.77 -7.91 8.20
C SER A 155 2.68 -8.50 9.25
N ASP A 156 2.62 -9.82 9.43
CA ASP A 156 3.56 -10.61 10.25
C ASP A 156 5.02 -10.45 9.77
N GLU A 157 5.22 -9.95 8.54
CA GLU A 157 6.52 -9.63 7.95
C GLU A 157 7.12 -8.32 8.49
N LEU A 158 6.47 -7.64 9.44
CA LEU A 158 6.92 -6.37 10.05
C LEU A 158 8.38 -6.41 10.55
N GLN A 159 8.86 -7.59 10.97
CA GLN A 159 10.25 -7.76 11.42
C GLN A 159 11.27 -7.42 10.33
N ASN A 160 10.98 -7.76 9.06
CA ASN A 160 11.86 -7.47 7.93
C ASN A 160 11.88 -5.98 7.57
N PHE A 161 10.84 -5.23 7.94
CA PHE A 161 10.69 -3.82 7.56
C PHE A 161 11.10 -2.85 8.67
N SER A 162 11.05 -3.25 9.93
CA SER A 162 11.23 -2.37 11.10
C SER A 162 12.41 -1.38 11.00
N GLY A 163 13.63 -1.87 10.74
CA GLY A 163 14.81 -1.02 10.61
C GLY A 163 14.77 -0.09 9.40
N PHE A 164 14.18 -0.55 8.29
CA PHE A 164 14.01 0.25 7.08
C PHE A 164 12.97 1.36 7.28
N LEU A 165 11.82 1.05 7.87
CA LEU A 165 10.75 2.01 8.13
C LEU A 165 11.21 3.12 9.05
N SER A 166 11.89 2.78 10.17
CA SER A 166 12.44 3.79 11.09
C SER A 166 13.31 4.80 10.35
N ARG A 167 14.18 4.32 9.44
CA ARG A 167 15.04 5.21 8.65
C ARG A 167 14.23 6.07 7.67
N VAL A 168 13.26 5.48 6.97
CA VAL A 168 12.40 6.19 6.01
C VAL A 168 11.59 7.28 6.70
N GLU A 169 11.01 6.98 7.86
CA GLU A 169 10.27 7.92 8.69
C GLU A 169 11.16 9.05 9.20
N GLU A 170 12.39 8.74 9.62
CA GLU A 170 13.38 9.76 10.03
C GLU A 170 13.86 10.63 8.85
N SER A 171 14.06 10.04 7.67
CA SER A 171 14.56 10.75 6.50
C SER A 171 13.48 11.42 5.66
N LEU A 172 12.20 11.14 5.94
CA LEU A 172 11.04 11.58 5.18
C LEU A 172 11.11 11.20 3.68
N ASP A 173 11.79 10.08 3.35
CA ASP A 173 12.08 9.67 1.98
C ASP A 173 10.99 8.76 1.43
N LEU A 174 9.85 9.39 1.09
CA LEU A 174 8.70 8.72 0.50
C LEU A 174 9.04 8.01 -0.84
N PRO A 175 9.84 8.58 -1.75
CA PRO A 175 10.28 7.86 -2.95
C PRO A 175 11.05 6.57 -2.66
N LEU A 176 11.92 6.56 -1.63
CA LEU A 176 12.62 5.35 -1.21
C LEU A 176 11.66 4.28 -0.70
N LEU A 177 10.63 4.67 0.05
CA LEU A 177 9.58 3.74 0.51
C LEU A 177 8.95 3.01 -0.67
N PHE A 178 8.39 3.75 -1.64
CA PHE A 178 7.69 3.17 -2.78
C PHE A 178 8.59 2.31 -3.67
N ARG A 179 9.84 2.75 -3.89
CA ARG A 179 10.80 1.96 -4.67
C ARG A 179 11.13 0.63 -3.98
N THR A 180 11.29 0.65 -2.66
CA THR A 180 11.62 -0.54 -1.87
C THR A 180 10.44 -1.51 -1.84
N LEU A 181 9.21 -1.01 -1.62
CA LEU A 181 7.99 -1.81 -1.65
C LEU A 181 7.79 -2.50 -2.99
N ARG A 182 7.93 -1.76 -4.10
CA ARG A 182 7.86 -2.35 -5.45
C ARG A 182 8.90 -3.44 -5.65
N ASN A 183 10.17 -3.17 -5.32
CA ASN A 183 11.23 -4.17 -5.47
C ASN A 183 10.96 -5.42 -4.61
N PHE A 184 10.41 -5.26 -3.41
CA PHE A 184 10.02 -6.39 -2.56
C PHE A 184 8.91 -7.23 -3.20
N SER A 185 7.85 -6.57 -3.67
CA SER A 185 6.74 -7.17 -4.41
C SER A 185 7.24 -7.99 -5.60
N ASP A 186 8.09 -7.40 -6.44
CA ASP A 186 8.65 -8.05 -7.62
C ASP A 186 9.38 -9.35 -7.27
N ARG A 187 10.13 -9.37 -6.16
CA ARG A 187 10.87 -10.56 -5.69
C ARG A 187 9.96 -11.62 -5.11
N CYS A 188 8.90 -11.23 -4.41
CA CYS A 188 7.87 -12.14 -3.92
C CYS A 188 7.10 -12.80 -5.08
N ASP A 189 6.80 -12.04 -6.12
CA ASP A 189 6.12 -12.53 -7.32
C ASP A 189 7.03 -13.42 -8.17
N GLU A 190 8.33 -13.11 -8.27
CA GLU A 190 9.34 -13.99 -8.86
C GLU A 190 9.38 -15.34 -8.14
N ARG A 191 9.55 -15.34 -6.81
CA ARG A 191 9.50 -16.56 -5.98
C ARG A 191 8.24 -17.37 -6.24
N SER A 192 7.08 -16.71 -6.22
CA SER A 192 5.78 -17.36 -6.36
C SER A 192 5.63 -18.06 -7.71
N ARG A 193 6.02 -17.39 -8.81
CA ARG A 193 6.01 -17.97 -10.16
C ARG A 193 6.98 -19.13 -10.28
N THR A 194 8.21 -18.99 -9.77
CA THR A 194 9.22 -20.06 -9.81
C THR A 194 8.76 -21.29 -9.03
N PHE A 195 8.20 -21.12 -7.84
CA PHE A 195 7.68 -22.22 -7.03
C PHE A 195 6.53 -22.94 -7.73
N GLN A 196 5.56 -22.18 -8.26
CA GLN A 196 4.45 -22.76 -9.02
C GLN A 196 4.95 -23.55 -10.23
N HIS A 197 5.87 -22.98 -11.02
CA HIS A 197 6.46 -23.65 -12.17
C HIS A 197 7.08 -25.01 -11.81
N PHE A 198 7.85 -25.09 -10.72
CA PHE A 198 8.46 -26.34 -10.30
C PHE A 198 7.46 -27.35 -9.71
N GLN A 199 6.42 -26.90 -9.03
CA GLN A 199 5.34 -27.80 -8.59
C GLN A 199 4.63 -28.45 -9.79
N GLU A 200 4.36 -27.67 -10.83
CA GLU A 200 3.69 -28.16 -12.06
C GLU A 200 4.62 -29.06 -12.89
N THR A 201 5.90 -28.74 -12.96
CA THR A 201 6.90 -29.49 -13.77
C THR A 201 7.37 -30.77 -13.06
N PHE A 202 7.46 -30.75 -11.72
CA PHE A 202 7.99 -31.85 -10.92
C PHE A 202 7.01 -32.28 -9.79
N PRO A 203 5.75 -32.62 -10.10
CA PRO A 203 4.70 -32.82 -9.09
C PRO A 203 4.93 -34.02 -8.17
N SER A 204 5.75 -34.98 -8.58
CA SER A 204 6.09 -36.17 -7.78
C SER A 204 7.13 -35.88 -6.69
N VAL A 205 7.92 -34.80 -6.84
CA VAL A 205 9.02 -34.48 -5.91
C VAL A 205 8.88 -33.11 -5.25
N ALA A 206 8.25 -32.14 -5.90
CA ALA A 206 8.08 -30.79 -5.38
C ALA A 206 6.67 -30.60 -4.80
N SER A 207 6.59 -29.99 -3.62
CA SER A 207 5.32 -29.70 -2.95
C SER A 207 5.37 -28.35 -2.23
N LEU A 208 4.24 -27.65 -2.24
CA LEU A 208 4.09 -26.31 -1.65
C LEU A 208 3.01 -26.36 -0.55
N PRO A 209 3.35 -26.82 0.67
CA PRO A 209 2.36 -26.99 1.74
C PRO A 209 1.74 -25.67 2.19
N GLY A 210 2.47 -24.56 2.10
CA GLY A 210 1.97 -23.20 2.36
C GLY A 210 1.48 -22.47 1.09
N GLY A 211 1.33 -23.17 -0.04
CA GLY A 211 1.04 -22.58 -1.35
C GLY A 211 2.26 -21.93 -2.01
N CYS A 212 2.11 -21.48 -3.26
CA CYS A 212 3.19 -20.87 -4.06
C CYS A 212 3.73 -19.56 -3.49
N ARG A 213 2.92 -18.88 -2.67
CA ARG A 213 3.28 -17.63 -2.01
C ARG A 213 4.15 -17.80 -0.76
N SER A 214 4.23 -19.03 -0.24
CA SER A 214 5.06 -19.36 0.92
C SER A 214 6.55 -19.18 0.63
N GLU A 215 7.33 -18.97 1.68
CA GLU A 215 8.79 -18.95 1.60
C GLU A 215 9.40 -20.35 1.45
N VAL A 216 8.61 -21.42 1.63
CA VAL A 216 9.10 -22.79 1.70
C VAL A 216 8.53 -23.67 0.59
N MET A 217 9.42 -24.26 -0.19
CA MET A 217 9.13 -25.41 -1.05
C MET A 217 9.75 -26.67 -0.48
N VAL A 218 8.96 -27.74 -0.41
CA VAL A 218 9.41 -29.02 0.13
C VAL A 218 9.66 -30.01 -0.99
N LEU A 219 10.87 -30.56 -0.99
CA LEU A 219 11.32 -31.54 -1.97
C LEU A 219 11.44 -32.91 -1.30
N ARG A 220 10.75 -33.90 -1.85
CA ARG A 220 10.73 -35.28 -1.35
C ARG A 220 11.00 -36.24 -2.48
N ARG A 221 11.83 -37.24 -2.22
CA ARG A 221 11.96 -38.38 -3.12
C ARG A 221 11.00 -39.48 -2.67
N PRO A 222 10.05 -39.94 -3.51
CA PRO A 222 9.10 -41.01 -3.14
C PRO A 222 9.77 -42.28 -2.63
N GLU A 223 10.93 -42.63 -3.19
CA GLU A 223 11.69 -43.84 -2.85
C GLU A 223 12.48 -43.70 -1.53
N LEU A 224 12.65 -42.48 -1.01
CA LEU A 224 13.37 -42.20 0.23
C LEU A 224 12.55 -41.25 1.14
N PRO A 225 11.39 -41.70 1.67
CA PRO A 225 10.45 -40.85 2.40
C PRO A 225 11.02 -40.26 3.70
N GLY A 226 12.10 -40.84 4.23
CA GLY A 226 12.78 -40.32 5.41
C GLY A 226 13.64 -39.07 5.16
N CYS A 227 14.08 -38.85 3.92
CA CYS A 227 14.95 -37.72 3.56
C CYS A 227 14.12 -36.60 2.93
N VAL A 228 14.08 -35.44 3.58
CA VAL A 228 13.33 -34.28 3.09
C VAL A 228 14.28 -33.10 2.92
N LEU A 229 14.18 -32.44 1.78
CA LEU A 229 14.88 -31.19 1.51
C LEU A 229 13.88 -30.04 1.49
N PHE A 230 14.31 -28.87 1.94
CA PHE A 230 13.51 -27.65 1.94
C PHE A 230 14.28 -26.57 1.21
N ILE A 231 13.63 -25.91 0.27
CA ILE A 231 14.09 -24.64 -0.27
C ILE A 231 13.39 -23.55 0.53
N HIS A 232 14.16 -22.80 1.30
CA HIS A 232 13.70 -21.62 2.02
C HIS A 232 14.15 -20.37 1.25
N TRP A 233 13.20 -19.66 0.65
CA TRP A 233 13.43 -18.46 -0.15
C TRP A 233 12.76 -17.27 0.53
N ALA A 234 13.53 -16.53 1.32
CA ALA A 234 13.11 -15.29 1.95
C ALA A 234 13.52 -14.07 1.11
N VAL A 235 12.82 -12.96 1.31
CA VAL A 235 13.21 -11.66 0.75
C VAL A 235 13.57 -10.75 1.91
N GLU A 236 14.85 -10.41 2.03
CA GLU A 236 15.37 -9.56 3.11
C GLU A 236 15.46 -8.11 2.64
N ILE A 237 15.19 -7.19 3.56
CA ILE A 237 15.28 -5.74 3.32
C ILE A 237 16.33 -5.17 4.26
N SER A 238 17.28 -4.44 3.69
CA SER A 238 18.26 -3.66 4.46
C SER A 238 17.65 -2.35 4.95
N THR A 239 18.26 -1.76 5.98
CA THR A 239 17.96 -0.39 6.42
C THR A 239 18.07 0.61 5.27
N GLU A 240 18.91 0.33 4.26
CA GLU A 240 19.13 1.23 3.12
C GLU A 240 18.01 1.18 2.07
N GLY A 241 17.08 0.22 2.16
CA GLY A 241 16.06 -0.05 1.13
C GLY A 241 16.53 -1.00 0.02
N THR A 242 17.69 -1.64 0.19
CA THR A 242 18.12 -2.73 -0.70
C THR A 242 17.32 -3.98 -0.38
N VAL A 243 16.71 -4.57 -1.40
CA VAL A 243 15.91 -5.80 -1.34
C VAL A 243 16.74 -6.95 -1.91
N VAL A 244 16.97 -8.00 -1.12
CA VAL A 244 17.83 -9.13 -1.51
C VAL A 244 17.11 -10.46 -1.28
N PRO A 245 16.96 -11.31 -2.31
CA PRO A 245 16.47 -12.67 -2.11
C PRO A 245 17.54 -13.54 -1.42
N LYS A 246 17.15 -14.25 -0.38
CA LYS A 246 17.99 -15.19 0.35
C LYS A 246 17.42 -16.60 0.27
N ILE A 247 18.12 -17.45 -0.48
CA ILE A 247 17.69 -18.80 -0.80
C ILE A 247 18.62 -19.79 -0.12
N ASN A 248 18.05 -20.66 0.71
CA ASN A 248 18.77 -21.68 1.45
C ASN A 248 18.19 -23.07 1.18
N LEU A 249 19.07 -24.05 1.05
CA LEU A 249 18.71 -25.47 1.03
C LEU A 249 18.90 -26.03 2.44
N LEU A 250 17.79 -26.44 3.07
CA LEU A 250 17.80 -27.10 4.39
C LEU A 250 17.52 -28.58 4.20
N THR A 251 18.15 -29.41 5.02
CA THR A 251 18.02 -30.86 4.96
C THR A 251 17.48 -31.41 6.27
N LYS A 252 16.50 -32.32 6.19
CA LYS A 252 16.02 -33.11 7.31
C LYS A 252 16.28 -34.57 6.98
N LEU A 253 17.23 -35.15 7.71
CA LEU A 253 17.61 -36.56 7.62
C LEU A 253 17.05 -37.32 8.82
N PRO A 254 16.66 -38.60 8.66
CA PRO A 254 16.31 -39.45 9.79
C PRO A 254 17.52 -39.65 10.70
N GLU A 255 17.31 -39.71 12.02
CA GLU A 255 18.39 -39.92 13.00
C GLU A 255 19.18 -41.21 12.70
N GLN A 256 18.52 -42.28 12.27
CA GLN A 256 19.17 -43.55 11.90
C GLN A 256 20.12 -43.41 10.69
N ALA A 257 19.89 -42.42 9.82
CA ALA A 257 20.78 -42.14 8.68
C ALA A 257 22.00 -41.31 9.11
N LEU A 258 21.83 -40.41 10.09
CA LEU A 258 22.92 -39.62 10.65
C LEU A 258 23.96 -40.50 11.36
N GLU A 259 23.53 -41.56 12.04
CA GLU A 259 24.45 -42.54 12.67
C GLU A 259 25.32 -43.31 11.65
N ARG A 260 24.85 -43.47 10.41
CA ARG A 260 25.58 -44.17 9.33
C ARG A 260 26.55 -43.28 8.56
N PHE A 261 26.44 -41.95 8.69
CA PHE A 261 27.33 -40.98 8.04
C PHE A 261 27.93 -39.99 9.05
N PRO A 262 28.72 -40.47 10.02
CA PRO A 262 29.24 -39.64 11.12
C PRO A 262 30.25 -38.56 10.67
N SER A 263 30.74 -38.60 9.43
CA SER A 263 31.84 -37.75 8.94
C SER A 263 31.50 -36.88 7.72
N GLN A 264 30.25 -36.87 7.25
CA GLN A 264 29.87 -35.98 6.14
C GLN A 264 29.16 -34.76 6.74
N PRO A 265 29.71 -33.54 6.60
CA PRO A 265 29.04 -32.38 7.13
C PRO A 265 27.69 -32.26 6.41
N VAL A 266 26.63 -32.23 7.21
CA VAL A 266 25.27 -31.88 6.79
C VAL A 266 25.25 -30.56 5.97
N GLY A 267 26.34 -29.76 6.03
CA GLY A 267 26.58 -28.55 5.24
C GLY A 267 27.03 -28.72 3.77
N GLY A 268 27.52 -29.88 3.32
CA GLY A 268 28.06 -30.02 1.95
C GLY A 268 27.03 -29.77 0.85
N ALA A 269 25.77 -30.19 1.05
CA ALA A 269 24.69 -29.93 0.11
C ALA A 269 24.29 -28.44 0.07
N ALA A 270 24.28 -27.77 1.22
CA ALA A 270 23.98 -26.35 1.31
C ALA A 270 25.07 -25.50 0.62
N GLU A 271 26.34 -25.82 0.83
CA GLU A 271 27.47 -25.15 0.16
C GLU A 271 27.48 -25.36 -1.35
N ALA A 272 27.21 -26.58 -1.81
CA ALA A 272 27.06 -26.88 -3.23
C ALA A 272 25.88 -26.09 -3.83
N PHE A 273 24.76 -26.01 -3.12
CA PHE A 273 23.60 -25.22 -3.56
C PHE A 273 23.92 -23.72 -3.63
N GLN A 274 24.64 -23.16 -2.66
CA GLN A 274 25.09 -21.76 -2.72
C GLN A 274 26.01 -21.50 -3.92
N SER A 275 26.83 -22.48 -4.29
CA SER A 275 27.66 -22.39 -5.49
C SER A 275 26.82 -22.39 -6.77
N LEU A 276 25.79 -23.26 -6.84
CA LEU A 276 24.83 -23.28 -7.95
C LEU A 276 24.05 -21.97 -8.05
N LEU A 277 23.60 -21.39 -6.94
CA LEU A 277 22.90 -20.10 -6.93
C LEU A 277 23.73 -18.99 -7.56
N ARG A 278 25.03 -18.93 -7.25
CA ARG A 278 25.94 -17.93 -7.84
C ARG A 278 26.19 -18.15 -9.33
N MET A 279 26.23 -19.40 -9.79
CA MET A 279 26.55 -19.73 -11.18
C MET A 279 25.34 -19.71 -12.11
N LEU A 280 24.18 -20.17 -11.63
CA LEU A 280 23.00 -20.46 -12.45
C LEU A 280 21.81 -19.55 -12.12
N GLY A 281 21.87 -18.77 -11.04
CA GLY A 281 20.73 -18.06 -10.50
C GLY A 281 19.75 -18.98 -9.75
N ALA A 282 18.66 -18.39 -9.26
CA ALA A 282 17.70 -19.07 -8.39
C ALA A 282 17.03 -20.27 -9.08
N GLU A 283 16.45 -20.06 -10.26
CA GLU A 283 15.73 -21.10 -10.99
C GLU A 283 16.65 -22.27 -11.37
N GLY A 284 17.81 -21.98 -11.97
CA GLY A 284 18.74 -23.03 -12.40
C GLY A 284 19.34 -23.84 -11.25
N ALA A 285 19.56 -23.20 -10.09
CA ALA A 285 20.03 -23.90 -8.89
C ALA A 285 18.96 -24.85 -8.34
N VAL A 286 17.71 -24.38 -8.22
CA VAL A 286 16.59 -25.21 -7.75
C VAL A 286 16.30 -26.36 -8.71
N GLU A 287 16.29 -26.08 -10.02
CA GLU A 287 16.11 -27.10 -11.04
C GLU A 287 17.19 -28.19 -10.98
N SER A 288 18.44 -27.81 -10.73
CA SER A 288 19.55 -28.76 -10.58
C SER A 288 19.32 -29.74 -9.43
N VAL A 289 18.81 -29.25 -8.29
CA VAL A 289 18.43 -30.11 -7.14
C VAL A 289 17.27 -31.03 -7.51
N LEU A 290 16.23 -30.50 -8.16
CA LEU A 290 15.07 -31.29 -8.59
C LEU A 290 15.45 -32.41 -9.55
N ARG A 291 16.28 -32.13 -10.56
CA ARG A 291 16.79 -33.14 -11.50
C ARG A 291 17.61 -34.21 -10.79
N ALA A 292 18.42 -33.84 -9.79
CA ALA A 292 19.15 -34.81 -8.98
C ALA A 292 18.22 -35.72 -8.17
N LEU A 293 17.07 -35.21 -7.72
CA LEU A 293 16.05 -36.00 -7.02
C LEU A 293 15.31 -36.96 -7.94
N VAL A 294 15.03 -36.56 -9.18
CA VAL A 294 14.32 -37.37 -10.18
C VAL A 294 15.22 -38.40 -10.88
N SER A 295 16.53 -38.14 -10.95
CA SER A 295 17.47 -39.05 -11.60
C SER A 295 17.54 -40.41 -10.88
N PRO A 296 17.50 -41.54 -11.62
CA PRO A 296 17.67 -42.86 -11.03
C PRO A 296 19.03 -42.93 -10.34
N VAL A 297 19.08 -43.44 -9.12
CA VAL A 297 20.34 -43.77 -8.45
C VAL A 297 20.99 -44.87 -9.28
N GLY A 298 21.90 -44.48 -10.17
CA GLY A 298 22.70 -45.40 -10.94
C GLY A 298 23.45 -46.31 -9.98
N GLY A 299 23.20 -47.61 -10.09
CA GLY A 299 23.98 -48.64 -9.43
C GLY A 299 25.46 -48.45 -9.76
N ARG A 300 26.21 -47.93 -8.80
CA ARG A 300 27.65 -48.17 -8.72
C ARG A 300 27.85 -49.22 -7.65
N SER A 301 27.63 -50.47 -8.06
CA SER A 301 28.41 -51.58 -7.52
C SER A 301 29.80 -51.46 -8.14
N ILE A 302 30.80 -51.16 -7.31
CA ILE A 302 32.16 -51.62 -7.53
C ILE A 302 32.36 -52.75 -6.51
#